data_AF-A0A3M1XRR7-F1
#
_entry.id   AF-A0A3M1XRR7-F1
#
_cell.length_a   1.000
_cell.length_b   1.000
_cell.length_c   1.000
_cell.angle_alpha   90.00
_cell.angle_beta   90.00
_cell.angle_gamma   90.00
#
_symmetry.space_group_name_H-M   'P 1'
#
loop_
_entity.id
_entity.type
_entity.pdbx_description
1 polymer ?
#
loop_
_entity_poly.entity_id
_entity_poly.type
_entity_poly.pdbx_seq_one_letter_code
_entity_poly.pdbx_strand_id
1 'polypeptide(L)'
;MKQLRYLWALLVLLLLAGAGSTATLKQTEVRRLSWAPGQTVKVYNVNGSIQVNGWDSTMVKVIAHKTIRAESGRAAEQIADSLKIQLSKKPEWLEIRLPGVKNRKSGFLSWLLGNDNSASVKLEVYLPRETSVYASTSNGRIELHQVRGRHRLKTSNGRITGKGVAGGIQAHTSNGRIEMSLVQVFPGESVELFTSNGKIEVFLPDSAQFKMVAKTSNGRIQTDFPLTTAVIESGTEVEGEVGNSRFNLVLKTSNGNIHVGHVAASAGGESLLDWFQLARNQIGQWLDQLRRVSGRDSLRQLLEQVLQGATQHLSQKLSPALGAQLLL
;
A
#
# COMPACT_ATOMS: atom_id res chain seq x y z
N MET A 1 25.23 20.84 17.36
CA MET A 1 24.48 21.55 16.30
C MET A 1 23.11 20.92 16.12
N LYS A 2 22.06 21.73 16.38
CA LYS A 2 20.64 21.61 16.02
C LYS A 2 19.89 20.30 16.35
N GLN A 3 19.31 20.31 17.56
CA GLN A 3 18.14 19.54 17.98
C GLN A 3 17.01 19.64 16.94
N LEU A 4 16.64 18.52 16.32
CA LEU A 4 15.54 18.46 15.35
C LEU A 4 14.21 18.41 16.12
N ARG A 5 13.43 19.49 16.03
CA ARG A 5 12.12 19.65 16.68
C ARG A 5 11.12 18.69 16.03
N TYR A 6 10.76 17.61 16.72
CA TYR A 6 9.62 16.77 16.34
C TYR A 6 8.34 17.58 16.59
N LEU A 7 7.59 17.92 15.53
CA LEU A 7 6.28 18.56 15.64
C LEU A 7 5.22 17.46 15.86
N TRP A 8 4.59 17.49 17.04
CA TRP A 8 3.50 16.60 17.43
C TRP A 8 2.18 17.30 17.09
N ALA A 9 1.28 16.63 16.37
CA ALA A 9 -0.11 17.06 16.26
C ALA A 9 -0.99 15.87 16.67
N LEU A 10 -1.75 16.04 17.75
CA LEU A 10 -2.71 15.07 18.27
C LEU A 10 -4.11 15.66 18.07
N LEU A 11 -4.93 15.04 17.22
CA LEU A 11 -6.34 15.39 17.09
C LEU A 11 -7.16 14.29 17.77
N VAL A 12 -7.82 14.64 18.88
CA VAL A 12 -8.69 13.74 19.64
C VAL A 12 -10.13 14.20 19.39
N LEU A 13 -10.95 13.35 18.77
CA LEU A 13 -12.38 13.61 18.59
C LEU A 13 -13.14 12.58 19.44
N LEU A 14 -13.71 13.02 20.57
CA LEU A 14 -14.51 12.19 21.45
C LEU A 14 -15.98 12.27 21.03
N LEU A 15 -16.57 11.15 20.59
CA LEU A 15 -18.01 10.99 20.41
C LEU A 15 -18.51 10.03 21.49
N LEU A 16 -19.14 10.57 22.54
CA LEU A 16 -19.77 9.80 23.61
C LEU A 16 -21.28 9.71 23.34
N ALA A 17 -21.77 8.53 22.95
CA ALA A 17 -23.19 8.21 23.03
C ALA A 17 -23.43 7.52 24.39
N GLY A 18 -24.26 8.14 25.24
CA GLY A 18 -24.51 7.66 26.60
C GLY A 18 -25.69 6.69 26.70
N ALA A 19 -25.44 5.52 27.30
CA ALA A 19 -26.13 4.95 28.46
C ALA A 19 -25.90 3.42 28.44
N GLY A 20 -25.14 2.90 29.42
CA GLY A 20 -24.93 1.47 29.67
C GLY A 20 -24.40 0.67 28.46
N SER A 21 -23.21 0.97 27.96
CA SER A 21 -22.67 0.23 26.80
C SER A 21 -21.19 0.57 26.57
N THR A 22 -20.43 -0.42 26.10
CA THR A 22 -19.04 -0.32 25.68
C THR A 22 -18.71 1.03 25.00
N ALA A 23 -17.78 1.79 25.56
CA ALA A 23 -17.30 3.05 24.98
C ALA A 23 -16.35 2.78 23.80
N THR A 24 -16.54 3.48 22.69
CA THR A 24 -15.63 3.43 21.53
C THR A 24 -14.85 4.75 21.42
N LEU A 25 -13.54 4.70 21.57
CA LEU A 25 -12.63 5.83 21.36
C LEU A 25 -11.95 5.73 19.99
N LYS A 26 -11.95 6.84 19.24
CA LYS A 26 -11.18 7.01 18.00
C LYS A 26 -10.12 8.09 18.18
N GLN A 27 -8.87 7.76 17.91
CA GLN A 27 -7.74 8.70 18.02
C GLN A 27 -6.85 8.61 16.78
N THR A 28 -6.37 9.76 16.29
CA THR A 28 -5.39 9.81 15.20
C THR A 28 -4.08 10.43 15.68
N GLU A 29 -2.98 9.70 15.51
CA GLU A 29 -1.63 10.16 15.86
C GLU A 29 -0.80 10.29 14.58
N VAL A 30 -0.17 11.46 14.36
CA VAL A 30 0.68 11.72 13.19
C VAL A 30 2.13 11.95 13.62
N ARG A 31 3.06 11.22 13.00
CA ARG A 31 4.51 11.39 13.15
C ARG A 31 5.14 11.72 11.81
N ARG A 32 6.12 12.63 11.82
CA ARG A 32 6.97 12.93 10.66
C ARG A 32 8.43 12.90 11.07
N LEU A 33 9.27 12.31 10.23
CA LEU A 33 10.71 12.29 10.40
C LEU A 33 11.42 12.26 9.05
N SER A 34 12.61 12.83 8.99
CA SER A 34 13.47 12.73 7.81
C SER A 34 14.16 11.38 7.76
N TRP A 35 14.17 10.77 6.58
CA TRP A 35 14.73 9.44 6.34
C TRP A 35 15.37 9.38 4.95
N ALA A 36 16.52 8.73 4.82
CA ALA A 36 17.20 8.65 3.54
C ALA A 36 16.49 7.65 2.61
N PRO A 37 16.27 7.99 1.33
CA PRO A 37 15.85 7.02 0.32
C PRO A 37 16.85 5.86 0.20
N GLY A 38 16.38 4.73 -0.32
CA GLY A 38 17.13 3.49 -0.50
C GLY A 38 17.25 2.61 0.75
N GLN A 39 16.88 3.14 1.92
CA GLN A 39 16.99 2.39 3.19
C GLN A 39 15.77 1.50 3.46
N THR A 40 15.84 0.67 4.51
CA THR A 40 14.74 -0.21 4.89
C THR A 40 13.82 0.45 5.92
N VAL A 41 12.51 0.33 5.76
CA VAL A 41 11.53 0.68 6.80
C VAL A 41 10.79 -0.58 7.25
N LYS A 42 10.84 -0.86 8.56
CA LYS A 42 10.19 -1.99 9.21
C LYS A 42 8.95 -1.51 9.96
N VAL A 43 7.78 -1.96 9.55
CA VAL A 43 6.49 -1.61 10.17
C VAL A 43 5.90 -2.85 10.82
N TYR A 44 5.64 -2.75 12.12
CA TYR A 44 5.03 -3.82 12.89
C TYR A 44 3.71 -3.36 13.48
N ASN A 45 2.69 -4.17 13.27
CA ASN A 45 1.39 -4.05 13.90
C ASN A 45 1.04 -5.40 14.55
N VAL A 46 0.04 -5.41 15.43
CA VAL A 46 -0.47 -6.64 16.04
C VAL A 46 -1.91 -6.87 15.59
N ASN A 47 -2.76 -5.88 15.82
CA ASN A 47 -4.17 -5.91 15.45
C ASN A 47 -4.55 -4.66 14.65
N GLY A 48 -4.80 -4.84 13.36
CA GLY A 48 -5.15 -3.80 12.42
C GLY A 48 -4.29 -3.83 11.16
N SER A 49 -4.69 -3.01 10.19
CA SER A 49 -4.07 -2.98 8.86
C SER A 49 -2.81 -2.14 8.82
N ILE A 50 -1.93 -2.48 7.87
CA ILE A 50 -0.76 -1.69 7.51
C ILE A 50 -0.95 -1.27 6.06
N GLN A 51 -0.95 0.03 5.80
CA GLN A 51 -0.93 0.60 4.46
C GLN A 51 0.37 1.40 4.31
N VAL A 52 1.12 1.09 3.25
CA VAL A 52 2.38 1.74 2.92
C VAL A 52 2.24 2.40 1.55
N ASN A 53 2.53 3.69 1.47
CA ASN A 53 2.43 4.49 0.26
C ASN A 53 3.78 5.13 -0.08
N GLY A 54 4.30 4.87 -1.27
CA GLY A 54 5.45 5.59 -1.82
C GLY A 54 5.03 6.99 -2.29
N TRP A 55 5.83 8.01 -1.97
CA TRP A 55 5.59 9.39 -2.38
C TRP A 55 6.88 10.14 -2.73
N ASP A 56 6.73 11.30 -3.37
CA ASP A 56 7.83 12.15 -3.82
C ASP A 56 8.30 13.08 -2.69
N SER A 57 8.77 12.49 -1.60
CA SER A 57 9.29 13.19 -0.42
C SER A 57 10.39 12.38 0.26
N THR A 58 11.36 13.06 0.87
CA THR A 58 12.41 12.48 1.72
C THR A 58 11.96 12.27 3.17
N MET A 59 10.68 12.54 3.45
CA MET A 59 10.09 12.38 4.77
C MET A 59 9.37 11.05 4.87
N VAL A 60 9.44 10.44 6.05
CA VAL A 60 8.51 9.40 6.46
C VAL A 60 7.38 10.05 7.25
N LYS A 61 6.12 9.77 6.88
CA LYS A 61 4.93 10.18 7.63
C LYS A 61 4.19 8.94 8.09
N VAL A 62 3.96 8.83 9.38
CA VAL A 62 3.18 7.73 9.98
C VAL A 62 1.90 8.31 10.53
N ILE A 63 0.76 7.71 10.19
CA ILE A 63 -0.55 8.02 10.72
C ILE A 63 -1.08 6.75 11.37
N ALA A 64 -1.39 6.81 12.66
CA ALA A 64 -2.05 5.70 13.37
C ALA A 64 -3.49 6.10 13.70
N HIS A 65 -4.45 5.40 13.11
CA HIS A 65 -5.86 5.49 13.48
C HIS A 65 -6.18 4.39 14.48
N LYS A 66 -6.35 4.77 15.75
CA LYS A 66 -6.66 3.87 16.86
C LYS A 66 -8.16 3.82 17.04
N THR A 67 -8.73 2.62 17.05
CA THR A 67 -10.12 2.34 17.44
C THR A 67 -10.07 1.43 18.65
N ILE A 68 -10.54 1.93 19.79
CA ILE A 68 -10.49 1.23 21.08
C ILE A 68 -11.92 1.08 21.57
N ARG A 69 -12.33 -0.14 21.86
CA ARG A 69 -13.56 -0.43 22.59
C ARG A 69 -13.18 -0.83 24.00
N ALA A 70 -13.87 -0.27 24.98
CA ALA A 70 -13.70 -0.63 26.38
C ALA A 70 -14.99 -0.45 27.19
N GLU A 71 -15.01 -0.99 28.40
CA GLU A 71 -16.15 -0.88 29.33
C GLU A 71 -16.48 0.57 29.72
N SER A 72 -15.51 1.50 29.65
CA SER A 72 -15.72 2.92 29.93
C SER A 72 -14.82 3.83 29.10
N GLY A 73 -15.19 5.11 28.97
CA GLY A 73 -14.39 6.12 28.27
C GLY A 73 -13.01 6.32 28.89
N ARG A 74 -12.90 6.35 30.23
CA ARG A 74 -11.61 6.46 30.94
C ARG A 74 -10.70 5.27 30.68
N ALA A 75 -11.26 4.05 30.67
CA ALA A 75 -10.51 2.85 30.31
C ALA A 75 -10.01 2.95 28.86
N ALA A 76 -10.87 3.37 27.91
CA ALA A 76 -10.48 3.57 26.52
C ALA A 76 -9.35 4.62 26.36
N GLU A 77 -9.36 5.69 27.14
CA GLU A 77 -8.30 6.72 27.15
C GLU A 77 -6.96 6.17 27.67
N GLN A 78 -6.95 5.47 28.80
CA GLN A 78 -5.75 4.84 29.35
C GLN A 78 -5.10 3.87 28.35
N ILE A 79 -5.94 3.16 27.61
CA ILE A 79 -5.51 2.26 26.54
C ILE A 79 -4.87 3.06 25.39
N ALA A 80 -5.51 4.13 24.95
CA ALA A 80 -5.00 5.00 23.88
C ALA A 80 -3.61 5.57 24.23
N ASP A 81 -3.41 5.95 25.48
CA ASP A 81 -2.14 6.48 25.99
C ASP A 81 -1.02 5.44 26.03
N SER A 82 -1.36 4.15 26.17
CA SER A 82 -0.38 3.07 26.09
C SER A 82 0.05 2.75 24.64
N LEU A 83 -0.84 2.98 23.67
CA LEU A 83 -0.66 2.66 22.25
C LEU A 83 0.12 3.74 21.49
N LYS A 84 1.27 4.19 22.00
CA LYS A 84 2.09 5.24 21.37
C LYS A 84 2.97 4.67 20.27
N ILE A 85 3.10 5.36 19.13
CA ILE A 85 4.00 4.94 18.07
C ILE A 85 5.46 5.00 18.57
N GLN A 86 6.16 3.86 18.57
CA GLN A 86 7.59 3.79 18.85
C GLN A 86 8.37 3.81 17.55
N LEU A 87 9.26 4.80 17.43
CA LEU A 87 10.18 4.97 16.31
C LEU A 87 11.60 4.67 16.80
N SER A 88 12.26 3.68 16.19
CA SER A 88 13.65 3.33 16.47
C SER A 88 14.47 3.53 15.19
N LYS A 89 15.30 4.57 15.18
CA LYS A 89 16.17 4.89 14.05
C LYS A 89 17.48 4.14 14.19
N LYS A 90 17.78 3.25 13.25
CA LYS A 90 19.10 2.61 13.08
C LYS A 90 19.75 3.12 11.79
N PRO A 91 21.07 2.94 11.60
CA PRO A 91 21.75 3.38 10.38
C PRO A 91 21.15 2.77 9.11
N GLU A 92 20.74 1.50 9.15
CA GLU A 92 20.28 0.74 7.97
C GLU A 92 18.75 0.65 7.87
N TRP A 93 18.04 0.80 8.98
CA TRP A 93 16.58 0.73 8.99
C TRP A 93 15.91 1.66 9.99
N LEU A 94 14.70 2.07 9.63
CA LEU A 94 13.75 2.71 10.53
C LEU A 94 12.76 1.66 10.99
N GLU A 95 12.59 1.51 12.29
CA GLU A 95 11.60 0.62 12.86
C GLU A 95 10.43 1.41 13.45
N ILE A 96 9.22 1.09 12.98
CA ILE A 96 7.93 1.64 13.41
C ILE A 96 7.20 0.51 14.10
N ARG A 97 7.03 0.60 15.42
CA ARG A 97 6.34 -0.39 16.25
C ARG A 97 5.23 0.27 17.03
N LEU A 98 4.10 -0.41 17.13
CA LEU A 98 3.18 -0.19 18.24
C LEU A 98 3.62 -1.10 19.39
N PRO A 99 3.92 -0.56 20.58
CA PRO A 99 4.31 -1.38 21.71
C PRO A 99 3.16 -2.32 22.08
N GLY A 100 3.45 -3.62 22.05
CA GLY A 100 2.76 -4.55 22.94
C GLY A 100 3.39 -4.38 24.32
N VAL A 101 2.60 -4.01 25.33
CA VAL A 101 3.09 -3.84 26.70
C VAL A 101 3.73 -5.16 27.16
N LYS A 102 5.06 -5.20 27.25
CA LYS A 102 5.76 -6.24 28.00
C LYS A 102 5.63 -5.90 29.48
N ASN A 103 4.60 -6.41 30.14
CA ASN A 103 4.61 -6.53 31.59
C ASN A 103 4.49 -7.99 32.02
N ARG A 104 5.35 -8.36 32.96
CA ARG A 104 5.76 -9.71 33.37
C ARG A 104 4.67 -10.59 34.01
N LYS A 105 3.38 -10.27 33.92
CA LYS A 105 2.31 -11.05 34.60
C LYS A 105 1.09 -11.43 33.76
N SER A 106 0.88 -10.85 32.58
CA SER A 106 -0.09 -11.36 31.59
C SER A 106 0.07 -10.54 30.31
N GLY A 107 0.29 -11.22 29.18
CA GLY A 107 0.66 -10.58 27.92
C GLY A 107 -0.45 -9.68 27.37
N PHE A 108 -0.05 -8.58 26.73
CA PHE A 108 -0.90 -7.70 25.91
C PHE A 108 -1.88 -8.48 24.99
N LEU A 109 -1.50 -9.67 24.50
CA LEU A 109 -2.39 -10.58 23.77
C LEU A 109 -3.62 -11.03 24.57
N SER A 110 -3.47 -11.36 25.85
CA SER A 110 -4.60 -11.74 26.73
C SER A 110 -5.52 -10.56 27.03
N TRP A 111 -4.97 -9.33 27.04
CA TRP A 111 -5.73 -8.09 27.26
C TRP A 111 -6.41 -7.58 25.97
N LEU A 112 -5.87 -7.89 24.79
CA LEU A 112 -6.43 -7.51 23.49
C LEU A 112 -7.42 -8.56 22.94
N LEU A 113 -7.36 -9.79 23.44
CA LEU A 113 -8.20 -10.92 23.03
C LEU A 113 -9.17 -11.40 24.12
N GLY A 114 -9.20 -10.76 25.29
CA GLY A 114 -10.02 -11.20 26.44
C GLY A 114 -10.65 -10.03 27.20
N ASN A 115 -11.94 -10.21 27.53
CA ASN A 115 -12.83 -9.35 28.32
C ASN A 115 -13.10 -7.95 27.73
N ASP A 116 -14.20 -7.83 26.96
CA ASP A 116 -14.91 -6.63 26.45
C ASP A 116 -14.11 -5.45 25.87
N ASN A 117 -12.79 -5.56 25.82
CA ASN A 117 -11.86 -4.56 25.37
C ASN A 117 -11.22 -5.02 24.07
N SER A 118 -11.29 -4.20 23.02
CA SER A 118 -10.61 -4.49 21.76
C SER A 118 -9.96 -3.24 21.21
N ALA A 119 -8.68 -3.33 20.86
CA ALA A 119 -7.94 -2.24 20.23
C ALA A 119 -7.52 -2.65 18.82
N SER A 120 -7.86 -1.82 17.83
CA SER A 120 -7.41 -1.97 16.45
C SER A 120 -6.72 -0.70 16.00
N VAL A 121 -5.54 -0.83 15.40
CA VAL A 121 -4.79 0.32 14.89
C VAL A 121 -4.57 0.15 13.40
N LYS A 122 -5.14 1.04 12.59
CA LYS A 122 -4.77 1.17 11.17
C LYS A 122 -3.53 2.06 11.09
N LEU A 123 -2.43 1.50 10.61
CA LEU A 123 -1.21 2.25 10.30
C LEU A 123 -1.21 2.63 8.82
N GLU A 124 -1.06 3.92 8.55
CA GLU A 124 -0.82 4.45 7.22
C GLU A 124 0.55 5.13 7.21
N VAL A 125 1.45 4.62 6.37
CA VAL A 125 2.85 5.02 6.34
C VAL A 125 3.19 5.53 4.95
N TYR A 126 3.67 6.76 4.86
CA TYR A 126 4.18 7.34 3.63
C TYR A 126 5.71 7.36 3.67
N LEU A 127 6.33 6.89 2.61
CA LEU A 127 7.77 6.64 2.50
C LEU A 127 8.29 7.21 1.17
N PRO A 128 9.57 7.64 1.07
CA PRO A 128 10.21 7.83 -0.22
C PRO A 128 10.00 6.59 -1.12
N ARG A 129 9.77 6.79 -2.42
CA ARG A 129 9.48 5.66 -3.35
C ARG A 129 10.58 4.61 -3.36
N GLU A 130 11.83 5.04 -3.39
CA GLU A 130 13.00 4.19 -3.24
C GLU A 130 13.12 3.80 -1.76
N THR A 131 12.45 2.74 -1.32
CA THR A 131 12.51 2.27 0.07
C THR A 131 12.16 0.79 0.12
N SER A 132 13.01 0.00 0.75
CA SER A 132 12.73 -1.40 1.05
C SER A 132 11.78 -1.48 2.24
N VAL A 133 10.73 -2.32 2.15
CA VAL A 133 9.66 -2.35 3.15
C VAL A 133 9.56 -3.72 3.78
N TYR A 134 9.70 -3.78 5.09
CA TYR A 134 9.30 -4.93 5.89
C TYR A 134 8.00 -4.59 6.61
N ALA A 135 6.91 -5.28 6.34
CA ALA A 135 5.63 -5.07 7.02
C ALA A 135 5.15 -6.37 7.65
N SER A 136 4.79 -6.32 8.94
CA SER A 136 4.26 -7.50 9.64
C SER A 136 3.10 -7.15 10.55
N THR A 137 2.01 -7.90 10.44
CA THR A 137 0.86 -7.84 11.36
C THR A 137 0.39 -9.25 11.72
N SER A 138 -0.34 -9.44 12.82
CA SER A 138 -0.94 -10.75 13.11
C SER A 138 -2.35 -10.83 12.51
N ASN A 139 -3.17 -9.81 12.76
CA ASN A 139 -4.54 -9.74 12.30
C ASN A 139 -4.75 -8.43 11.54
N GLY A 140 -4.75 -8.49 10.22
CA GLY A 140 -4.95 -7.32 9.38
C GLY A 140 -4.39 -7.49 7.98
N ARG A 141 -4.95 -6.69 7.06
CA ARG A 141 -4.45 -6.60 5.70
C ARG A 141 -3.16 -5.77 5.64
N ILE A 142 -2.30 -6.10 4.69
CA ILE A 142 -1.09 -5.33 4.36
C ILE A 142 -1.25 -4.82 2.92
N GLU A 143 -1.09 -3.52 2.72
CA GLU A 143 -1.19 -2.87 1.41
C GLU A 143 0.08 -2.08 1.11
N LEU A 144 0.72 -2.35 -0.03
CA LEU A 144 1.85 -1.60 -0.55
C LEU A 144 1.46 -0.88 -1.84
N HIS A 145 1.76 0.42 -1.92
CA HIS A 145 1.46 1.24 -3.10
C HIS A 145 2.69 2.00 -3.55
N GLN A 146 3.07 1.86 -4.83
CA GLN A 146 4.07 2.67 -5.52
C GLN A 146 5.45 2.78 -4.81
N VAL A 147 5.93 1.67 -4.27
CA VAL A 147 7.25 1.54 -3.64
C VAL A 147 8.21 0.72 -4.51
N ARG A 148 9.51 1.02 -4.41
CA ARG A 148 10.59 0.36 -5.15
C ARG A 148 11.67 -0.10 -4.17
N GLY A 149 12.03 -1.38 -4.20
CA GLY A 149 13.05 -1.96 -3.32
C GLY A 149 12.87 -3.46 -3.10
N ARG A 150 13.42 -3.97 -2.00
CA ARG A 150 13.20 -5.35 -1.55
C ARG A 150 12.12 -5.35 -0.47
N HIS A 151 11.03 -6.06 -0.72
CA HIS A 151 9.86 -6.03 0.15
C HIS A 151 9.62 -7.37 0.83
N ARG A 152 9.25 -7.34 2.12
CA ARG A 152 8.87 -8.52 2.90
C ARG A 152 7.59 -8.25 3.67
N LEU A 153 6.53 -8.97 3.34
CA LEU A 153 5.18 -8.77 3.86
C LEU A 153 4.71 -10.03 4.58
N LYS A 154 4.30 -9.92 5.83
CA LYS A 154 3.86 -11.07 6.62
C LYS A 154 2.61 -10.77 7.43
N THR A 155 1.56 -11.55 7.21
CA THR A 155 0.39 -11.56 8.09
C THR A 155 0.01 -12.99 8.48
N SER A 156 -0.73 -13.20 9.56
CA SER A 156 -1.32 -14.52 9.83
C SER A 156 -2.72 -14.58 9.24
N ASN A 157 -3.51 -13.54 9.50
CA ASN A 157 -4.90 -13.42 9.04
C ASN A 157 -5.09 -12.07 8.33
N GLY A 158 -5.09 -12.11 7.01
CA GLY A 158 -5.32 -10.92 6.21
C GLY A 158 -4.88 -11.06 4.77
N ARG A 159 -5.50 -10.24 3.92
CA ARG A 159 -5.10 -10.05 2.53
C ARG A 159 -3.78 -9.28 2.46
N ILE A 160 -2.91 -9.65 1.54
CA ILE A 160 -1.74 -8.86 1.18
C ILE A 160 -1.95 -8.33 -0.24
N THR A 161 -1.88 -7.02 -0.44
CA THR A 161 -2.03 -6.39 -1.75
C THR A 161 -0.84 -5.49 -2.07
N GLY A 162 -0.29 -5.59 -3.27
CA GLY A 162 0.72 -4.68 -3.81
C GLY A 162 0.24 -4.05 -5.11
N LYS A 163 0.35 -2.72 -5.26
CA LYS A 163 0.01 -1.99 -6.49
C LYS A 163 1.13 -1.05 -6.90
N GLY A 164 1.58 -1.17 -8.15
CA GLY A 164 2.66 -0.32 -8.65
C GLY A 164 4.01 -0.59 -7.95
N VAL A 165 4.24 -1.82 -7.48
CA VAL A 165 5.44 -2.18 -6.71
C VAL A 165 6.58 -2.55 -7.65
N ALA A 166 7.81 -2.16 -7.32
CA ALA A 166 8.99 -2.53 -8.09
C ALA A 166 10.05 -3.23 -7.22
N GLY A 167 10.72 -4.25 -7.79
CA GLY A 167 11.80 -4.99 -7.14
C GLY A 167 11.36 -6.34 -6.58
N GLY A 168 12.17 -6.90 -5.68
CA GLY A 168 11.93 -8.21 -5.08
C GLY A 168 10.83 -8.18 -4.03
N ILE A 169 10.06 -9.27 -3.92
CA ILE A 169 8.98 -9.36 -2.93
C ILE A 169 8.90 -10.76 -2.33
N GLN A 170 8.76 -10.81 -1.00
CA GLN A 170 8.39 -12.01 -0.28
C GLN A 170 7.13 -11.73 0.53
N ALA A 171 6.01 -12.35 0.18
CA ALA A 171 4.72 -12.16 0.85
C ALA A 171 4.22 -13.49 1.41
N HIS A 172 3.85 -13.50 2.69
CA HIS A 172 3.36 -14.69 3.39
C HIS A 172 2.10 -14.37 4.20
N THR A 173 1.03 -15.13 3.98
CA THR A 173 -0.14 -15.16 4.87
C THR A 173 -0.55 -16.59 5.20
N SER A 174 -1.21 -16.86 6.33
CA SER A 174 -1.80 -18.18 6.56
C SER A 174 -3.22 -18.22 6.00
N ASN A 175 -3.99 -17.16 6.25
CA ASN A 175 -5.37 -17.02 5.79
C ASN A 175 -5.55 -15.67 5.09
N GLY A 176 -5.67 -15.71 3.77
CA GLY A 176 -5.90 -14.53 2.96
C GLY A 176 -5.43 -14.66 1.53
N ARG A 177 -6.04 -13.86 0.66
CA ARG A 177 -5.60 -13.67 -0.72
C ARG A 177 -4.28 -12.88 -0.74
N ILE A 178 -3.41 -13.21 -1.68
CA ILE A 178 -2.27 -12.37 -2.07
C ILE A 178 -2.53 -11.85 -3.48
N GLU A 179 -2.48 -10.54 -3.66
CA GLU A 179 -2.65 -9.88 -4.97
C GLU A 179 -1.48 -8.91 -5.19
N MET A 180 -0.66 -9.14 -6.21
CA MET A 180 0.53 -8.33 -6.48
C MET A 180 0.54 -7.81 -7.91
N SER A 181 0.46 -6.50 -8.08
CA SER A 181 0.69 -5.83 -9.36
C SER A 181 2.07 -5.18 -9.34
N LEU A 182 3.01 -5.82 -10.04
CA LEU A 182 4.42 -5.41 -10.09
C LEU A 182 4.69 -4.67 -11.39
N VAL A 183 5.22 -3.44 -11.31
CA VAL A 183 5.61 -2.68 -12.51
C VAL A 183 6.99 -3.07 -13.02
N GLN A 184 7.80 -3.70 -12.17
CA GLN A 184 9.14 -4.18 -12.50
C GLN A 184 9.62 -5.16 -11.42
N VAL A 185 10.37 -6.19 -11.81
CA VAL A 185 11.15 -7.00 -10.88
C VAL A 185 12.62 -6.82 -11.24
N PHE A 186 13.49 -6.60 -10.25
CA PHE A 186 14.91 -6.41 -10.54
C PHE A 186 15.58 -7.74 -10.89
N PRO A 187 16.55 -7.74 -11.81
CA PRO A 187 17.23 -8.97 -12.23
C PRO A 187 17.93 -9.66 -11.05
N GLY A 188 17.83 -10.99 -10.99
CA GLY A 188 18.38 -11.80 -9.91
C GLY A 188 17.60 -11.77 -8.59
N GLU A 189 16.51 -10.99 -8.50
CA GLU A 189 15.59 -11.03 -7.36
C GLU A 189 14.58 -12.19 -7.47
N SER A 190 13.77 -12.35 -6.43
CA SER A 190 12.63 -13.26 -6.40
C SER A 190 11.32 -12.56 -6.06
N VAL A 191 10.23 -13.15 -6.57
CA VAL A 191 8.85 -12.88 -6.21
C VAL A 191 8.31 -14.16 -5.57
N GLU A 192 8.18 -14.16 -4.27
CA GLU A 192 7.81 -15.32 -3.46
C GLU A 192 6.49 -15.08 -2.73
N LEU A 193 5.41 -15.72 -3.17
CA LEU A 193 4.07 -15.53 -2.62
C LEU A 193 3.56 -16.84 -2.01
N PHE A 194 3.26 -16.82 -0.71
CA PHE A 194 2.86 -18.01 0.05
C PHE A 194 1.57 -17.77 0.82
N THR A 195 0.56 -18.62 0.62
CA THR A 195 -0.66 -18.63 1.45
C THR A 195 -1.19 -20.02 1.73
N SER A 196 -1.52 -20.40 2.96
CA SER A 196 -2.16 -21.70 3.19
C SER A 196 -3.58 -21.73 2.63
N ASN A 197 -4.37 -20.68 2.90
CA ASN A 197 -5.76 -20.57 2.48
C ASN A 197 -6.00 -19.23 1.77
N GLY A 198 -6.05 -19.26 0.45
CA GLY A 198 -6.38 -18.09 -0.36
C GLY A 198 -5.88 -18.17 -1.80
N LYS A 199 -6.50 -17.35 -2.66
CA LYS A 199 -6.04 -17.15 -4.04
C LYS A 199 -4.69 -16.40 -4.04
N ILE A 200 -3.81 -16.74 -4.97
CA ILE A 200 -2.66 -15.93 -5.33
C ILE A 200 -2.90 -15.36 -6.73
N GLU A 201 -2.83 -14.04 -6.85
CA GLU A 201 -2.87 -13.31 -8.11
C GLU A 201 -1.60 -12.47 -8.21
N VAL A 202 -0.83 -12.65 -9.28
CA VAL A 202 0.33 -11.82 -9.57
C VAL A 202 0.23 -11.32 -10.99
N PHE A 203 0.41 -10.02 -11.15
CA PHE A 203 0.38 -9.32 -12.42
C PHE A 203 1.77 -8.76 -12.69
N LEU A 204 2.34 -9.13 -13.84
CA LEU A 204 3.69 -8.78 -14.26
C LEU A 204 3.65 -8.02 -15.59
N PRO A 205 4.62 -7.13 -15.90
CA PRO A 205 4.67 -6.48 -17.20
C PRO A 205 4.78 -7.50 -18.33
N ASP A 206 4.22 -7.23 -19.51
CA ASP A 206 4.26 -8.14 -20.67
C ASP A 206 5.70 -8.54 -21.05
N SER A 207 6.66 -7.65 -20.80
CA SER A 207 8.09 -7.88 -21.04
C SER A 207 8.79 -8.69 -19.95
N ALA A 208 8.07 -9.21 -18.95
CA ALA A 208 8.64 -9.97 -17.85
C ALA A 208 9.21 -11.29 -18.35
N GLN A 209 10.41 -11.61 -17.87
CA GLN A 209 11.11 -12.85 -18.18
C GLN A 209 11.53 -13.50 -16.87
N PHE A 210 11.05 -14.70 -16.60
CA PHE A 210 11.15 -15.33 -15.29
C PHE A 210 11.11 -16.84 -15.36
N LYS A 211 11.73 -17.47 -14.36
CA LYS A 211 11.48 -18.87 -14.05
C LYS A 211 10.32 -18.96 -13.05
N MET A 212 9.32 -19.76 -13.36
CA MET A 212 8.12 -19.95 -12.54
C MET A 212 8.12 -21.32 -11.87
N VAL A 213 7.79 -21.34 -10.58
CA VAL A 213 7.42 -22.54 -9.82
C VAL A 213 6.13 -22.24 -9.06
N ALA A 214 5.02 -22.79 -9.52
CA ALA A 214 3.70 -22.62 -8.92
C ALA A 214 3.17 -23.96 -8.39
N LYS A 215 2.73 -23.99 -7.12
CA LYS A 215 2.18 -25.21 -6.48
C LYS A 215 0.90 -24.91 -5.71
N THR A 216 -0.13 -25.72 -5.91
CA THR A 216 -1.35 -25.77 -5.08
C THR A 216 -1.63 -27.20 -4.65
N SER A 217 -2.39 -27.43 -3.58
CA SER A 217 -2.92 -28.77 -3.27
C SER A 217 -4.36 -28.90 -3.74
N ASN A 218 -5.17 -27.86 -3.51
CA ASN A 218 -6.57 -27.77 -3.89
C ASN A 218 -6.84 -26.46 -4.63
N GLY A 219 -6.80 -26.52 -5.96
CA GLY A 219 -7.07 -25.37 -6.82
C GLY A 219 -6.57 -25.58 -8.24
N ARG A 220 -6.61 -24.52 -9.02
CA ARG A 220 -6.09 -24.48 -10.39
C ARG A 220 -4.98 -23.44 -10.52
N ILE A 221 -4.00 -23.75 -11.38
CA ILE A 221 -2.95 -22.82 -11.78
C ILE A 221 -3.24 -22.35 -13.20
N GLN A 222 -3.24 -21.04 -13.40
CA GLN A 222 -3.42 -20.39 -14.70
C GLN A 222 -2.32 -19.35 -14.92
N THR A 223 -1.80 -19.28 -16.14
CA THR A 223 -0.81 -18.28 -16.55
C THR A 223 -1.20 -17.71 -17.90
N ASP A 224 -1.11 -16.38 -18.03
CA ASP A 224 -1.32 -15.66 -19.29
C ASP A 224 -0.02 -15.55 -20.11
N PHE A 225 1.11 -16.04 -19.57
CA PHE A 225 2.42 -16.04 -20.23
C PHE A 225 2.71 -17.37 -20.95
N PRO A 226 3.33 -17.34 -22.14
CA PRO A 226 3.74 -18.54 -22.86
C PRO A 226 4.98 -19.16 -22.19
N LEU A 227 4.84 -20.38 -21.67
CA LEU A 227 5.94 -21.12 -21.04
C LEU A 227 6.66 -21.98 -22.09
N THR A 228 8.00 -21.93 -22.13
CA THR A 228 8.81 -22.72 -23.08
C THR A 228 9.25 -24.08 -22.54
N THR A 229 9.44 -24.22 -21.23
CA THR A 229 9.90 -25.44 -20.54
C THR A 229 8.88 -25.93 -19.51
N ALA A 230 7.60 -25.86 -19.86
CA ALA A 230 6.53 -26.20 -18.92
C ALA A 230 6.51 -27.70 -18.57
N VAL A 231 6.77 -28.01 -17.30
CA VAL A 231 6.43 -29.28 -16.67
C VAL A 231 5.17 -29.05 -15.85
N ILE A 232 4.07 -29.68 -16.26
CA ILE A 232 2.78 -29.59 -15.57
C ILE A 232 2.52 -30.95 -14.92
N GLU A 233 2.66 -31.02 -13.60
CA GLU A 233 2.40 -32.23 -12.83
C GLU A 233 1.00 -32.14 -12.20
N SER A 234 0.12 -33.06 -12.59
CA SER A 234 -1.23 -33.23 -12.01
C SER A 234 -2.16 -32.00 -12.04
N GLY A 235 -1.80 -30.93 -12.77
CA GLY A 235 -2.56 -29.68 -12.87
C GLY A 235 -2.49 -28.78 -11.62
N THR A 236 -1.79 -29.25 -10.58
CA THR A 236 -1.62 -28.57 -9.29
C THR A 236 -0.18 -28.14 -9.05
N GLU A 237 0.75 -28.53 -9.92
CA GLU A 237 2.11 -28.06 -9.97
C GLU A 237 2.49 -27.66 -11.40
N VAL A 238 3.11 -26.49 -11.54
CA VAL A 238 3.63 -25.96 -12.80
C VAL A 238 5.03 -25.41 -12.56
N GLU A 239 6.00 -25.96 -13.26
CA GLU A 239 7.34 -25.37 -13.41
C GLU A 239 7.56 -25.00 -14.87
N GLY A 240 8.18 -23.86 -15.15
CA GLY A 240 8.50 -23.46 -16.51
C GLY A 240 9.17 -22.10 -16.59
N GLU A 241 9.58 -21.72 -17.78
CA GLU A 241 10.31 -20.48 -18.02
C GLU A 241 9.64 -19.58 -19.06
N VAL A 242 9.82 -18.28 -18.89
CA VAL A 242 9.42 -17.21 -19.82
C VAL A 242 10.67 -16.41 -20.18
N GLY A 243 11.03 -16.36 -21.47
CA GLY A 243 12.22 -15.65 -21.95
C GLY A 243 13.51 -16.16 -21.30
N ASN A 244 14.38 -15.24 -20.85
CA ASN A 244 15.71 -15.56 -20.31
C ASN A 244 15.74 -15.68 -18.76
N SER A 245 14.60 -15.95 -18.11
CA SER A 245 14.57 -16.25 -16.67
C SER A 245 15.28 -15.23 -15.77
N ARG A 246 15.03 -13.92 -15.98
CA ARG A 246 15.75 -12.82 -15.30
C ARG A 246 15.48 -12.73 -13.79
N PHE A 247 14.39 -13.32 -13.31
CA PHE A 247 14.05 -13.40 -11.89
C PHE A 247 13.27 -14.69 -11.60
N ASN A 248 13.14 -15.04 -10.32
CA ASN A 248 12.39 -16.22 -9.90
C ASN A 248 10.98 -15.85 -9.43
N LEU A 249 9.97 -16.56 -9.91
CA LEU A 249 8.57 -16.43 -9.50
C LEU A 249 8.13 -17.72 -8.79
N VAL A 250 8.00 -17.67 -7.46
CA VAL A 250 7.62 -18.83 -6.65
C VAL A 250 6.28 -18.57 -5.97
N LEU A 251 5.28 -19.37 -6.30
CA LEU A 251 3.90 -19.20 -5.86
C LEU A 251 3.45 -20.50 -5.19
N LYS A 252 3.08 -20.48 -3.91
CA LYS A 252 2.53 -21.69 -3.29
C LYS A 252 1.29 -21.41 -2.45
N THR A 253 0.29 -22.25 -2.65
CA THR A 253 -0.87 -22.32 -1.75
C THR A 253 -1.27 -23.74 -1.42
N SER A 254 -2.03 -23.96 -0.35
CA SER A 254 -2.64 -25.26 -0.09
C SER A 254 -4.07 -25.29 -0.63
N ASN A 255 -4.85 -24.23 -0.36
CA ASN A 255 -6.25 -24.12 -0.77
C ASN A 255 -6.49 -22.80 -1.48
N GLY A 256 -6.45 -22.84 -2.81
CA GLY A 256 -6.67 -21.66 -3.64
C GLY A 256 -6.15 -21.82 -5.06
N ASN A 257 -6.65 -20.95 -5.93
CA ASN A 257 -6.16 -20.83 -7.30
C ASN A 257 -4.92 -19.93 -7.33
N ILE A 258 -4.04 -20.20 -8.29
CA ILE A 258 -2.91 -19.34 -8.62
C ILE A 258 -3.17 -18.79 -10.02
N HIS A 259 -3.08 -17.47 -10.17
CA HIS A 259 -3.13 -16.81 -11.48
C HIS A 259 -1.92 -15.90 -11.65
N VAL A 260 -1.20 -16.09 -12.75
CA VAL A 260 -0.14 -15.21 -13.23
C VAL A 260 -0.67 -14.50 -14.47
N GLY A 261 -0.90 -13.20 -14.37
CA GLY A 261 -1.44 -12.41 -15.45
C GLY A 261 -0.54 -11.26 -15.87
N HIS A 262 -0.92 -10.61 -16.95
CA HIS A 262 -0.30 -9.35 -17.35
C HIS A 262 -0.75 -8.24 -16.40
N VAL A 263 0.14 -7.31 -16.03
CA VAL A 263 -0.30 -6.02 -15.52
C VAL A 263 -1.17 -5.48 -16.63
N ALA A 264 -2.49 -5.42 -16.36
CA ALA A 264 -3.43 -4.77 -17.25
C ALA A 264 -2.75 -3.51 -17.70
N ALA A 265 -2.43 -3.42 -19.00
CA ALA A 265 -1.68 -2.31 -19.53
C ALA A 265 -2.35 -1.09 -18.93
N SER A 266 -1.68 -0.42 -18.00
CA SER A 266 -2.00 0.96 -17.79
C SER A 266 -1.67 1.50 -19.17
N ALA A 267 -2.71 1.67 -19.99
CA ALA A 267 -2.66 2.48 -21.18
C ALA A 267 -1.74 3.63 -20.80
N GLY A 268 -0.64 3.79 -21.53
CA GLY A 268 0.36 4.80 -21.23
C GLY A 268 -0.28 6.18 -21.31
N GLY A 269 -0.92 6.59 -20.21
CA GLY A 269 -1.88 7.66 -20.14
C GLY A 269 -2.71 7.41 -18.88
N GLU A 270 -2.57 8.27 -17.89
CA GLU A 270 -3.52 8.39 -16.77
C GLU A 270 -4.91 8.02 -17.25
N SER A 271 -5.55 7.05 -16.60
CA SER A 271 -6.90 6.58 -16.92
C SER A 271 -7.74 7.81 -17.31
N LEU A 272 -8.49 7.76 -18.42
CA LEU A 272 -9.32 8.90 -18.84
C LEU A 272 -10.17 9.41 -17.66
N LEU A 273 -10.57 8.52 -16.74
CA LEU A 273 -11.26 8.87 -15.50
C LEU A 273 -10.37 9.65 -14.51
N ASP A 274 -9.10 9.29 -14.36
CA ASP A 274 -8.13 10.04 -13.54
C ASP A 274 -7.85 11.42 -14.16
N TRP A 275 -7.72 11.50 -15.48
CA TRP A 275 -7.60 12.78 -16.20
C TRP A 275 -8.87 13.63 -16.07
N PHE A 276 -10.06 13.05 -16.23
CA PHE A 276 -11.33 13.75 -16.03
C PHE A 276 -11.46 14.23 -14.59
N GLN A 277 -10.99 13.46 -13.61
CA GLN A 277 -11.03 13.84 -12.21
C GLN A 277 -10.05 14.97 -11.88
N LEU A 278 -8.84 14.94 -12.45
CA LEU A 278 -7.86 16.02 -12.37
C LEU A 278 -8.38 17.30 -13.04
N ALA A 279 -8.91 17.19 -14.26
CA ALA A 279 -9.51 18.30 -14.99
C ALA A 279 -10.69 18.90 -14.22
N ARG A 280 -11.57 18.06 -13.67
CA ARG A 280 -12.70 18.51 -12.84
C ARG A 280 -12.24 19.24 -11.58
N ASN A 281 -11.18 18.79 -10.93
CA ASN A 281 -10.62 19.45 -9.76
C ASN A 281 -9.97 20.80 -10.11
N GLN A 282 -9.24 20.88 -11.22
CA GLN A 282 -8.65 22.13 -11.71
C GLN A 282 -9.72 23.15 -12.11
N ILE A 283 -10.76 22.70 -12.85
CA ILE A 283 -11.92 23.53 -13.19
C ILE A 283 -12.64 24.01 -11.92
N GLY A 284 -12.77 23.17 -10.90
CA GLY A 284 -13.33 23.57 -9.61
C GLY A 284 -12.55 24.71 -8.94
N GLN A 285 -11.21 24.63 -8.94
CA GLN A 285 -10.36 25.69 -8.40
C GLN A 285 -10.47 26.99 -9.21
N TRP A 286 -10.61 26.88 -10.54
CA TRP A 286 -10.75 28.04 -11.43
C TRP A 286 -12.11 28.73 -11.24
N LEU A 287 -13.18 27.95 -11.08
CA LEU A 287 -14.52 28.47 -10.77
C LEU A 287 -14.56 29.18 -9.41
N ASP A 288 -13.84 28.65 -8.41
CA ASP A 288 -13.72 29.30 -7.10
C ASP A 288 -12.90 30.60 -7.15
N GLN A 289 -11.90 30.70 -8.04
CA GLN A 289 -11.18 31.94 -8.30
C GLN A 289 -12.07 32.96 -9.04
N LEU A 290 -12.86 32.53 -10.03
CA LEU A 290 -13.80 33.38 -10.77
C LEU A 290 -14.89 33.97 -9.86
N ARG A 291 -15.37 33.22 -8.87
CA ARG A 291 -16.33 33.72 -7.86
C ARG A 291 -15.77 34.84 -6.97
N ARG A 292 -14.45 34.99 -6.90
CA ARG A 292 -13.78 36.00 -6.04
C ARG A 292 -13.45 37.30 -6.78
N VAL A 293 -13.67 37.38 -8.10
CA VAL A 293 -13.34 38.55 -8.91
C VAL A 293 -14.61 39.33 -9.26
N SER A 294 -14.73 40.57 -8.80
CA SER A 294 -15.82 41.48 -9.12
C SER A 294 -15.45 42.37 -10.33
N GLY A 295 -15.86 41.99 -11.54
CA GLY A 295 -15.72 42.85 -12.72
C GLY A 295 -15.91 42.11 -14.05
N ARG A 296 -16.74 42.65 -14.95
CA ARG A 296 -17.07 42.01 -16.25
C ARG A 296 -15.87 41.90 -17.20
N ASP A 297 -14.94 42.85 -17.17
CA ASP A 297 -13.77 42.85 -18.05
C ASP A 297 -12.70 41.86 -17.59
N SER A 298 -12.53 41.73 -16.26
CA SER A 298 -11.65 40.73 -15.65
C SER A 298 -12.12 39.30 -15.92
N LEU A 299 -13.44 39.08 -16.01
CA LEU A 299 -14.04 37.78 -16.32
C LEU A 299 -13.75 37.32 -17.76
N ARG A 300 -13.76 38.24 -18.73
CA ARG A 300 -13.45 37.93 -20.14
C ARG A 300 -11.99 37.57 -20.33
N GLN A 301 -11.07 38.34 -19.75
CA GLN A 301 -9.64 38.05 -19.83
C GLN A 301 -9.27 36.71 -19.17
N LEU A 302 -9.90 36.39 -18.04
CA LEU A 302 -9.74 35.09 -17.40
C LEU A 302 -10.27 33.96 -18.29
N LEU A 303 -11.47 34.09 -18.87
CA LEU A 303 -12.03 33.07 -19.78
C LEU A 303 -11.14 32.80 -21.00
N GLU A 304 -10.54 33.83 -21.59
CA GLU A 304 -9.62 33.69 -22.73
C GLU A 304 -8.30 33.00 -22.33
N GLN A 305 -7.72 33.36 -21.18
CA GLN A 305 -6.52 32.68 -20.66
C GLN A 305 -6.80 31.20 -20.34
N VAL A 306 -7.98 30.91 -19.80
CA VAL A 306 -8.46 29.56 -19.50
C VAL A 306 -8.59 28.72 -20.78
N LEU A 307 -9.17 29.28 -21.85
CA LEU A 307 -9.33 28.61 -23.14
C LEU A 307 -7.99 28.41 -23.86
N GLN A 308 -7.07 29.39 -23.80
CA GLN A 308 -5.73 29.28 -24.36
C GLN A 308 -4.88 28.24 -23.64
N GLY A 309 -4.93 28.20 -22.30
CA GLY A 309 -4.25 27.18 -21.51
C GLY A 309 -4.77 25.77 -21.80
N ALA A 310 -6.09 25.60 -21.91
CA ALA A 310 -6.70 24.32 -22.24
C ALA A 310 -6.31 23.84 -23.66
N THR A 311 -6.30 24.74 -24.65
CA THR A 311 -5.96 24.41 -26.05
C THR A 311 -4.47 24.12 -26.25
N GLN A 312 -3.56 24.87 -25.61
CA GLN A 312 -2.12 24.55 -25.63
C GLN A 312 -1.82 23.20 -24.95
N HIS A 313 -2.49 22.91 -23.84
CA HIS A 313 -2.27 21.65 -23.13
C HIS A 313 -2.84 20.44 -23.90
N LEU A 314 -3.97 20.61 -24.59
CA LEU A 314 -4.53 19.62 -25.52
C LEU A 314 -3.59 19.37 -26.71
N SER A 315 -3.06 20.43 -27.32
CA SER A 315 -2.12 20.35 -28.45
C SER A 315 -0.83 19.59 -28.10
N GLN A 316 -0.22 19.87 -26.95
CA GLN A 316 1.03 19.21 -26.53
C GLN A 316 0.86 17.73 -26.17
N LYS A 317 -0.31 17.33 -25.64
CA LYS A 317 -0.56 15.93 -25.25
C LYS A 317 -1.16 15.07 -26.37
N LEU A 318 -1.86 15.66 -27.34
CA LEU A 318 -2.41 14.93 -28.50
C LEU A 318 -1.39 14.71 -29.62
N SER A 319 -0.38 15.59 -29.76
CA SER A 319 0.63 15.49 -30.83
C SER A 319 1.47 14.20 -30.81
N PRO A 320 1.90 13.65 -29.66
CA PRO A 320 2.59 12.35 -29.62
C PRO A 320 1.63 11.16 -29.77
N ALA A 321 0.37 11.32 -29.33
CA ALA A 321 -0.64 10.26 -29.34
C ALA A 321 -1.18 9.98 -30.75
N LEU A 322 -1.29 11.00 -31.61
CA LEU A 322 -1.74 10.86 -33.00
C LEU A 322 -0.60 10.48 -33.97
N GLY A 323 0.66 10.81 -33.65
CA GLY A 323 1.82 10.44 -34.48
C GLY A 323 2.13 8.94 -34.53
N ALA A 324 1.64 8.17 -33.55
CA ALA A 324 1.82 6.71 -33.49
C ALA A 324 0.76 5.92 -34.29
N GLN A 325 -0.25 6.59 -34.87
CA GLN A 325 -1.35 5.95 -35.62
C GLN A 325 -1.28 6.14 -37.15
N LEU A 326 -0.17 6.68 -37.68
CA LEU A 326 0.02 6.88 -39.13
C LEU A 326 1.28 6.19 -39.71
N LEU A 327 1.89 5.24 -39.00
CA LEU A 327 3.05 4.47 -39.49
C LEU A 327 2.97 2.94 -39.33
N LEU A 328 1.77 2.39 -39.13
CA LEU A 328 1.44 0.97 -39.33
C LEU A 328 -0.01 0.89 -39.84
#